data_AF-A0A6V7LDU6-F1
#
_entry.id   AF-A0A6V7LDU6-F1
#
_cell.length_a   1.000
_cell.length_b   1.000
_cell.length_c   1.000
_cell.angle_alpha   90.00
_cell.angle_beta   90.00
_cell.angle_gamma   90.00
#
_symmetry.space_group_name_H-M   'P 1'
#
loop_
_entity.id
_entity.type
_entity.pdbx_description
1 polymer ?
#
loop_
_entity_poly.entity_id
_entity_poly.type
_entity_poly.pdbx_seq_one_letter_code
_entity_poly.pdbx_strand_id
1 'polypeptide(L)'
;MLELPHEDRFVKNLSGGQQRRVSIAATLLADPELLILDEPTVGVDPVLRQSIWDHLVELTKTGTKTIIITTHYIDETKQATMIGLMRGGKFLAEESPRKLLEKYRCETLEEVFLKLSKKQNMGLRRRSSILSSVTGVPPDIDVDDEMSGEFGDNVSVSSRRRSIAPLPADDILSELPPEEKGSYSFKPLDPQHMKALIWKNFLWMWRNVGVMLFIIVLPVMQTILFCLSIGRDPINLNLAIVNHELNNSMEPCIITNDCNYQSRWSCRFLKHLEDKQFLLSHFDDEADANDQVKKGKAWAALSFPSNYTESLLARIEQGKDVDNASAMFADFSVALDMS
;
A
#
# COMPACT_ATOMS: atom_id res chain seq x y z
N MET A 1 3.39 -10.92 35.48
CA MET A 1 2.13 -10.20 35.16
C MET A 1 1.69 -10.31 33.69
N LEU A 2 2.07 -11.38 32.97
CA LEU A 2 1.85 -11.71 31.54
C LEU A 2 3.14 -12.28 30.91
N GLU A 3 4.27 -12.23 31.63
CA GLU A 3 5.59 -12.75 31.18
C GLU A 3 5.85 -12.40 29.72
N LEU A 4 5.88 -11.09 29.45
CA LEU A 4 6.09 -10.59 28.10
C LEU A 4 7.53 -10.91 27.66
N PRO A 5 7.72 -11.27 26.39
CA PRO A 5 9.05 -11.50 25.83
C PRO A 5 9.87 -10.20 25.78
N HIS A 6 11.20 -10.34 25.70
CA HIS A 6 12.14 -9.21 25.64
C HIS A 6 11.84 -8.26 24.47
N GLU A 7 12.04 -6.96 24.68
CA GLU A 7 11.67 -5.87 23.76
C GLU A 7 12.33 -5.98 22.37
N ASP A 8 13.53 -6.57 22.31
CA ASP A 8 14.29 -6.73 21.07
C ASP A 8 13.74 -7.83 20.15
N ARG A 9 12.88 -8.71 20.67
CA ARG A 9 12.39 -9.86 19.91
C ARG A 9 11.22 -9.45 19.04
N PHE A 10 11.38 -9.63 17.74
CA PHE A 10 10.29 -9.39 16.80
C PHE A 10 9.09 -10.31 17.07
N VAL A 11 7.88 -9.77 16.95
CA VAL A 11 6.62 -10.51 17.15
C VAL A 11 6.55 -11.75 16.25
N LYS A 12 7.06 -11.67 15.02
CA LYS A 12 7.14 -12.81 14.08
C LYS A 12 7.94 -14.02 14.59
N ASN A 13 8.84 -13.80 15.54
CA ASN A 13 9.71 -14.83 16.13
C ASN A 13 9.21 -15.33 17.50
N LEU A 14 8.05 -14.84 17.96
CA LEU A 14 7.44 -15.25 19.22
C LEU A 14 6.62 -16.54 19.01
N SER A 15 6.52 -17.37 20.06
CA SER A 15 5.59 -18.50 20.03
C SER A 15 4.13 -18.00 19.97
N GLY A 16 3.20 -18.83 19.50
CA GLY A 16 1.78 -18.45 19.43
C GLY A 16 1.23 -17.93 20.76
N GLY A 17 1.53 -18.61 21.87
CA GLY A 17 1.16 -18.15 23.21
C GLY A 17 1.80 -16.82 23.60
N GLN A 18 3.05 -16.55 23.21
CA GLN A 18 3.69 -15.26 23.44
C GLN A 18 3.03 -14.12 22.64
N GLN A 19 2.72 -14.37 21.35
CA GLN A 19 2.00 -13.39 20.51
C GLN A 19 0.63 -13.06 21.09
N ARG A 20 -0.08 -14.08 21.60
CA ARG A 20 -1.38 -13.91 22.25
C ARG A 20 -1.30 -13.02 23.49
N ARG A 21 -0.28 -13.22 24.34
CA ARG A 21 -0.06 -12.37 25.53
C ARG A 21 0.29 -10.93 25.17
N VAL A 22 1.08 -10.70 24.13
CA VAL A 22 1.36 -9.35 23.63
C VAL A 22 0.08 -8.69 23.11
N SER A 23 -0.80 -9.43 22.43
CA SER A 23 -2.10 -8.93 21.98
C SER A 23 -3.00 -8.51 23.15
N ILE A 24 -3.10 -9.34 24.20
CA ILE A 24 -3.86 -9.00 25.42
C ILE A 24 -3.25 -7.78 26.13
N ALA A 25 -1.93 -7.70 26.23
CA ALA A 25 -1.27 -6.53 26.83
C ALA A 25 -1.57 -5.26 26.03
N ALA A 26 -1.60 -5.34 24.70
CA ALA A 26 -1.91 -4.22 23.83
C ALA A 26 -3.36 -3.71 23.99
N THR A 27 -4.33 -4.61 24.24
CA THR A 27 -5.72 -4.19 24.49
C THR A 27 -5.90 -3.57 25.88
N LEU A 28 -5.14 -4.01 26.87
CA LEU A 28 -5.18 -3.45 28.22
C LEU A 28 -4.57 -2.04 28.32
N LEU A 29 -3.63 -1.68 27.43
CA LEU A 29 -3.01 -0.34 27.41
C LEU A 29 -4.01 0.81 27.19
N ALA A 30 -5.09 0.56 26.45
CA ALA A 30 -6.10 1.57 26.15
C ALA A 30 -7.07 1.83 27.32
N ASP A 31 -6.96 1.03 28.39
CA ASP A 31 -7.84 1.09 29.57
C ASP A 31 -9.35 1.14 29.24
N PRO A 32 -9.90 0.23 28.40
CA PRO A 32 -11.29 0.30 27.98
C PRO A 32 -12.27 -0.10 29.10
N GLU A 33 -13.44 0.53 29.11
CA GLU A 33 -14.58 0.16 29.99
C GLU A 33 -15.20 -1.19 29.60
N LEU A 34 -15.18 -1.54 28.31
CA LEU A 34 -15.64 -2.82 27.77
C LEU A 34 -14.52 -3.52 27.02
N LEU A 35 -14.15 -4.72 27.47
CA LEU A 35 -13.13 -5.54 26.85
C LEU A 35 -13.76 -6.84 26.34
N ILE A 36 -13.70 -7.07 25.03
CA ILE A 36 -14.17 -8.31 24.39
C ILE A 36 -12.94 -9.10 23.93
N LEU A 37 -12.80 -10.32 24.45
CA LEU A 37 -11.66 -11.19 24.18
C LEU A 37 -12.14 -12.50 23.55
N ASP A 38 -11.74 -12.73 22.30
CA ASP A 38 -12.11 -13.97 21.59
C ASP A 38 -11.05 -15.06 21.82
N GLU A 39 -11.33 -16.08 22.63
CA GLU A 39 -10.41 -17.20 22.89
C GLU A 39 -9.00 -16.74 23.37
N PRO A 40 -8.89 -15.94 24.45
CA PRO A 40 -7.64 -15.28 24.85
C PRO A 40 -6.54 -16.23 25.33
N THR A 41 -6.88 -17.43 25.80
CA THR A 41 -5.99 -18.37 26.50
C THR A 41 -5.58 -19.56 25.62
N VAL A 42 -5.97 -19.56 24.35
CA VAL A 42 -5.65 -20.63 23.40
C VAL A 42 -4.16 -20.62 23.07
N GLY A 43 -3.52 -21.79 23.16
CA GLY A 43 -2.08 -21.93 22.94
C GLY A 43 -1.20 -21.35 24.06
N VAL A 44 -1.78 -21.01 25.22
CA VAL A 44 -1.07 -20.62 26.44
C VAL A 44 -1.00 -21.82 27.40
N ASP A 45 0.10 -21.92 28.14
CA ASP A 45 0.32 -22.94 29.16
C ASP A 45 -0.74 -22.88 30.29
N PRO A 46 -1.19 -24.01 30.87
CA PRO A 46 -2.26 -24.02 31.87
C PRO A 46 -1.98 -23.16 33.11
N VAL A 47 -0.74 -23.10 33.58
CA VAL A 47 -0.37 -22.29 34.75
C VAL A 47 -0.52 -20.80 34.44
N LEU A 48 -0.03 -20.39 33.26
CA LEU A 48 -0.12 -19.00 32.81
C LEU A 48 -1.56 -18.58 32.51
N ARG A 49 -2.38 -19.49 31.97
CA ARG A 49 -3.81 -19.26 31.75
C ARG A 49 -4.51 -18.88 33.05
N GLN A 50 -4.25 -19.59 34.15
CA GLN A 50 -4.82 -19.27 35.45
C GLN A 50 -4.40 -17.88 35.92
N SER A 51 -3.11 -17.55 35.80
CA SER A 51 -2.62 -16.21 36.13
C SER A 51 -3.26 -15.09 35.29
N ILE A 52 -3.53 -15.34 34.00
CA ILE A 52 -4.24 -14.38 33.13
C ILE A 52 -5.68 -14.21 33.62
N TRP A 53 -6.39 -15.30 33.92
CA TRP A 53 -7.75 -15.26 34.42
C TRP A 53 -7.86 -14.52 35.75
N ASP A 54 -6.99 -14.82 36.71
CA ASP A 54 -6.96 -14.15 38.01
C ASP A 54 -6.81 -12.63 37.85
N HIS A 55 -5.98 -12.20 36.89
CA HIS A 55 -5.79 -10.79 36.58
C HIS A 55 -7.02 -10.15 35.93
N LEU A 56 -7.66 -10.81 34.97
CA LEU A 56 -8.90 -10.31 34.35
C LEU A 56 -10.02 -10.18 35.40
N VAL A 57 -10.14 -11.17 36.30
CA VAL A 57 -11.09 -11.11 37.41
C VAL A 57 -10.76 -9.95 38.34
N GLU A 58 -9.49 -9.72 38.68
CA GLU A 58 -9.05 -8.58 39.50
C GLU A 58 -9.43 -7.23 38.85
N LEU A 59 -9.27 -7.08 37.54
CA LEU A 59 -9.66 -5.89 36.80
C LEU A 59 -11.17 -5.61 36.86
N THR A 60 -12.01 -6.65 36.99
CA THR A 60 -13.46 -6.47 37.12
C THR A 60 -13.91 -6.12 38.53
N LYS A 61 -13.11 -6.42 39.56
CA LYS A 61 -13.47 -6.16 40.98
C LYS A 61 -13.65 -4.69 41.30
N THR A 62 -12.98 -3.79 40.58
CA THR A 62 -13.15 -2.34 40.75
C THR A 62 -14.51 -1.84 40.27
N GLY A 63 -15.28 -2.65 39.53
CA GLY A 63 -16.61 -2.32 39.03
C GLY A 63 -16.64 -1.36 37.84
N THR A 64 -15.48 -0.91 37.36
CA THR A 64 -15.35 0.05 36.25
C THR A 64 -15.23 -0.62 34.88
N LYS A 65 -15.02 -1.94 34.85
CA LYS A 65 -14.73 -2.68 33.61
C LYS A 65 -15.63 -3.89 33.45
N THR A 66 -16.14 -4.06 32.24
CA THR A 66 -16.87 -5.25 31.81
C THR A 66 -15.98 -6.04 30.85
N ILE A 67 -15.80 -7.33 31.12
CA ILE A 67 -14.97 -8.22 30.28
C ILE A 67 -15.86 -9.36 29.77
N ILE A 68 -15.91 -9.53 28.45
CA ILE A 68 -16.60 -10.63 27.78
C ILE A 68 -15.53 -11.53 27.15
N ILE A 69 -15.59 -12.83 27.46
CA ILE A 69 -14.61 -13.81 27.01
C ILE A 69 -15.36 -14.96 26.31
N THR A 70 -14.90 -15.35 25.13
CA THR A 70 -15.26 -16.64 24.53
C THR A 70 -14.15 -17.63 24.85
N THR A 71 -14.54 -18.85 25.21
CA THR A 71 -13.59 -19.94 25.46
C THR A 71 -14.27 -21.27 25.17
N HIS A 72 -13.51 -22.19 24.59
CA HIS A 72 -13.92 -23.58 24.42
C HIS A 72 -13.54 -24.44 25.63
N TYR A 73 -12.78 -23.90 26.59
CA TYR A 73 -12.42 -24.58 27.83
C TYR A 73 -13.46 -24.27 28.92
N ILE A 74 -14.36 -25.21 29.19
CA ILE A 74 -15.43 -25.05 30.18
C ILE A 74 -14.85 -24.78 31.59
N ASP A 75 -13.72 -25.40 31.94
CA ASP A 75 -13.00 -25.17 33.20
C ASP A 75 -12.65 -23.71 33.47
N GLU A 76 -12.34 -22.93 32.43
CA GLU A 76 -11.99 -21.51 32.56
C GLU A 76 -13.19 -20.67 33.03
N THR A 77 -14.40 -21.09 32.67
CA THR A 77 -15.63 -20.36 32.97
C THR A 77 -16.05 -20.44 34.44
N LYS A 78 -15.40 -21.30 35.24
CA LYS A 78 -15.71 -21.49 36.67
C LYS A 78 -15.54 -20.21 37.50
N GLN A 79 -14.59 -19.36 37.12
CA GLN A 79 -14.32 -18.10 37.82
C GLN A 79 -15.19 -16.93 37.35
N ALA A 80 -15.95 -17.11 36.26
CA ALA A 80 -16.78 -16.06 35.70
C ALA A 80 -18.00 -15.75 36.57
N THR A 81 -18.43 -14.49 36.56
CA THR A 81 -19.65 -14.04 37.24
C THR A 81 -20.90 -14.61 36.58
N MET A 82 -20.88 -14.70 35.24
CA MET A 82 -21.97 -15.19 34.40
C MET A 82 -21.37 -16.00 33.25
N ILE A 83 -22.04 -17.09 32.88
CA ILE A 83 -21.64 -17.93 31.75
C ILE A 83 -22.79 -18.14 30.78
N GLY A 84 -22.50 -17.97 29.50
CA GLY A 84 -23.42 -18.26 28.40
C GLY A 84 -22.95 -19.51 27.65
N LEU A 85 -23.73 -20.59 27.73
CA LEU A 85 -23.45 -21.83 27.00
C LEU A 85 -24.16 -21.77 25.64
N MET A 86 -23.43 -21.88 24.54
CA MET A 86 -23.99 -21.79 23.18
C MET A 86 -23.71 -23.06 22.37
N ARG A 87 -24.69 -23.49 21.57
CA ARG A 87 -24.53 -24.60 20.60
C ARG A 87 -25.45 -24.41 19.39
N GLY A 88 -24.89 -24.55 18.18
CA GLY A 88 -25.65 -24.43 16.93
C GLY A 88 -26.29 -23.05 16.75
N GLY A 89 -25.57 -21.98 17.14
CA GLY A 89 -26.05 -20.60 17.07
C GLY A 89 -27.17 -20.25 18.05
N LYS A 90 -27.41 -21.08 19.08
CA LYS A 90 -28.44 -20.84 20.10
C LYS A 90 -27.85 -20.94 21.50
N PHE A 91 -28.24 -20.03 22.38
CA PHE A 91 -27.96 -20.15 23.80
C PHE A 91 -28.75 -21.32 24.39
N LEU A 92 -28.03 -22.18 25.12
CA LEU A 92 -28.57 -23.29 25.89
C LEU A 92 -28.95 -22.86 27.31
N ALA A 93 -28.11 -22.00 27.90
CA ALA A 93 -28.30 -21.42 29.21
C ALA A 93 -27.42 -20.16 29.35
N GLU A 94 -27.87 -19.23 30.17
CA GLU A 94 -27.15 -18.01 30.54
C GLU A 94 -27.43 -17.77 32.02
N GLU A 95 -26.45 -18.01 32.90
CA GLU A 95 -26.59 -17.83 34.36
C GLU A 95 -25.20 -17.92 35.03
N SER A 96 -25.10 -17.67 36.33
CA SER A 96 -23.85 -17.90 37.08
C SER A 96 -23.49 -19.39 37.17
N PRO A 97 -22.19 -19.76 37.18
CA PRO A 97 -21.74 -21.15 37.27
C PRO A 97 -22.37 -21.92 38.44
N ARG A 98 -22.44 -21.30 39.62
CA ARG A 98 -23.01 -21.91 40.84
C ARG A 98 -24.48 -22.25 40.68
N LYS A 99 -25.28 -21.31 40.17
CA LYS A 99 -26.71 -21.54 39.94
C LYS A 99 -26.97 -22.63 38.90
N LEU A 100 -26.13 -22.74 37.86
CA LEU A 100 -26.26 -23.82 36.88
C LEU A 100 -26.00 -25.20 37.49
N LEU A 101 -24.95 -25.33 38.30
CA LEU A 101 -24.66 -26.58 39.01
C LEU A 101 -25.81 -26.99 39.93
N GLU A 102 -26.36 -26.06 40.71
CA GLU A 102 -27.52 -26.29 41.58
C GLU A 102 -28.79 -26.66 40.80
N LYS A 103 -29.10 -25.91 39.74
CA LYS A 103 -30.31 -26.10 38.92
C LYS A 103 -30.35 -27.45 38.21
N TYR A 104 -29.20 -27.94 37.74
CA TYR A 104 -29.11 -29.20 37.00
C TYR A 104 -28.63 -30.39 37.83
N ARG A 105 -28.30 -30.16 39.12
CA ARG A 105 -27.77 -31.16 40.07
C ARG A 105 -26.58 -31.92 39.46
N CYS A 106 -25.51 -31.18 39.21
CA CYS A 106 -24.25 -31.66 38.62
C CYS A 106 -23.06 -31.21 39.47
N GLU A 107 -21.97 -31.97 39.41
CA GLU A 107 -20.71 -31.60 40.08
C GLU A 107 -19.84 -30.70 39.19
N THR A 108 -19.96 -30.85 37.86
CA THR A 108 -19.13 -30.16 36.87
C THR A 108 -19.97 -29.42 35.83
N LEU A 109 -19.42 -28.36 35.24
CA LEU A 109 -20.11 -27.57 34.21
C LEU A 109 -20.20 -28.32 32.88
N GLU A 110 -19.24 -29.21 32.63
CA GLU A 110 -19.19 -30.13 31.50
C GLU A 110 -20.44 -31.03 31.48
N GLU A 111 -20.83 -31.59 32.62
CA GLU A 111 -22.05 -32.38 32.74
C GLU A 111 -23.32 -31.55 32.49
N VAL A 112 -23.34 -30.31 32.98
CA VAL A 112 -24.46 -29.39 32.71
C VAL A 112 -24.58 -29.14 31.22
N PHE A 113 -23.47 -28.87 30.54
CA PHE A 113 -23.43 -28.67 29.09
C PHE A 113 -23.87 -29.92 28.33
N LEU A 114 -23.45 -31.12 28.76
CA LEU A 114 -23.88 -32.39 28.18
C LEU A 114 -25.38 -32.64 28.38
N LYS A 115 -25.94 -32.37 29.57
CA LYS A 115 -27.38 -32.48 29.84
C LYS A 115 -28.18 -31.52 28.97
N LEU A 116 -27.73 -30.27 28.84
CA LEU A 116 -28.35 -29.26 27.98
C LEU A 116 -28.30 -29.65 26.50
N SER A 117 -27.16 -30.15 26.05
CA SER A 117 -26.97 -30.67 24.70
C SER A 117 -27.92 -31.83 24.37
N LYS A 118 -28.04 -32.81 25.28
CA LYS A 118 -28.98 -33.93 25.12
C LYS A 118 -30.44 -33.45 25.05
N LYS A 119 -30.81 -32.46 25.88
CA LYS A 119 -32.15 -31.83 25.82
C LYS A 119 -32.41 -31.13 24.49
N GLN A 120 -31.41 -30.44 23.92
CA GLN A 120 -31.54 -29.80 22.61
C GLN A 120 -31.76 -30.84 21.49
N ASN A 121 -30.97 -31.94 21.49
CA ASN A 121 -31.11 -33.03 20.51
C ASN A 121 -32.46 -33.76 20.62
N MET A 122 -32.96 -33.99 21.84
CA MET A 122 -34.31 -34.54 22.06
C MET A 122 -35.41 -33.62 21.53
N GLY A 123 -35.23 -32.30 21.65
CA GLY A 123 -36.15 -31.31 21.06
C GLY A 123 -36.16 -31.34 19.53
N LEU A 124 -35.00 -31.58 18.90
CA LEU A 124 -34.88 -31.77 17.45
C LEU A 124 -35.57 -33.06 16.99
N ARG A 125 -35.30 -34.20 17.66
CA ARG A 125 -35.96 -35.49 17.38
C ARG A 125 -37.48 -35.45 17.53
N ARG A 126 -38.00 -34.74 18.54
CA ARG A 126 -39.46 -34.54 18.69
C ARG A 126 -40.06 -33.70 17.57
N ARG A 127 -39.34 -32.70 17.05
CA ARG A 127 -39.82 -31.88 15.94
C ARG A 127 -39.82 -32.66 14.62
N SER A 128 -38.81 -33.48 14.37
CA SER A 128 -38.78 -34.35 13.18
C SER A 128 -39.86 -35.44 13.23
N SER A 129 -40.14 -36.02 14.40
CA SER A 129 -41.21 -37.02 14.55
C SER A 129 -42.62 -36.43 14.41
N ILE A 130 -42.86 -35.21 14.89
CA ILE A 130 -44.13 -34.49 14.65
C ILE A 130 -44.28 -34.08 13.18
N LEU A 131 -43.20 -33.61 12.54
CA LEU A 131 -43.24 -33.29 11.12
C LEU A 131 -43.55 -34.54 10.29
N SER A 132 -42.90 -35.66 10.60
CA SER A 132 -43.15 -36.98 10.01
C SER A 132 -44.61 -37.44 10.18
N SER A 133 -45.20 -37.30 11.36
CA SER A 133 -46.60 -37.69 11.57
C SER A 133 -47.59 -36.80 10.82
N VAL A 134 -47.22 -35.56 10.51
CA VAL A 134 -48.02 -34.62 9.72
C VAL A 134 -47.82 -34.80 8.21
N THR A 135 -46.61 -35.14 7.75
CA THR A 135 -46.30 -35.28 6.32
C THR A 135 -46.37 -36.71 5.79
N GLY A 136 -46.50 -37.71 6.67
CA GLY A 136 -46.57 -39.13 6.29
C GLY A 136 -45.25 -39.72 5.79
N VAL A 137 -44.16 -38.95 5.82
CA VAL A 137 -42.81 -39.40 5.45
C VAL A 137 -42.14 -39.96 6.71
N PRO A 138 -41.66 -41.22 6.72
CA PRO A 138 -40.99 -41.78 7.89
C PRO A 138 -39.73 -40.98 8.21
N PRO A 139 -39.37 -40.80 9.50
CA PRO A 139 -38.07 -40.24 9.84
C PRO A 139 -37.02 -41.27 9.44
N ASP A 140 -36.01 -40.85 8.68
CA ASP A 140 -34.86 -41.71 8.41
C ASP A 140 -34.30 -42.22 9.75
N ILE A 141 -34.15 -43.54 9.81
CA ILE A 141 -33.71 -44.24 11.01
C ILE A 141 -32.22 -43.94 11.15
N ASP A 142 -31.86 -42.99 11.99
CA ASP A 142 -30.50 -42.85 12.51
C ASP A 142 -30.22 -44.04 13.44
N VAL A 143 -29.89 -45.18 12.83
CA VAL A 143 -29.04 -46.19 13.48
C VAL A 143 -27.67 -45.55 13.53
N ASP A 144 -27.32 -44.96 14.68
CA ASP A 144 -26.04 -45.15 15.35
C ASP A 144 -26.00 -44.32 16.63
N ASP A 145 -25.73 -45.00 17.75
CA ASP A 145 -25.35 -44.44 19.04
C ASP A 145 -23.88 -43.98 19.01
N GLU A 146 -23.40 -43.49 17.86
CA GLU A 146 -22.06 -42.95 17.73
C GLU A 146 -22.05 -41.43 17.90
N MET A 147 -21.20 -41.03 18.83
CA MET A 147 -20.76 -39.66 19.07
C MET A 147 -19.96 -39.18 17.86
N SER A 148 -20.62 -38.89 16.73
CA SER A 148 -19.97 -38.27 15.58
C SER A 148 -20.16 -36.75 15.62
N GLY A 149 -19.04 -36.06 15.78
CA GLY A 149 -18.91 -34.68 15.34
C GLY A 149 -18.78 -34.69 13.83
N GLU A 150 -19.85 -34.36 13.12
CA GLU A 150 -19.76 -34.01 11.70
C GLU A 150 -20.35 -32.64 11.44
N PHE A 151 -19.45 -31.79 10.93
CA PHE A 151 -19.73 -30.61 10.14
C PHE A 151 -20.58 -31.02 8.94
N GLY A 152 -21.78 -30.44 8.85
CA GLY A 152 -22.70 -30.68 7.75
C GLY A 152 -23.67 -29.52 7.63
N ASP A 153 -23.18 -28.40 7.12
CA ASP A 153 -24.03 -27.41 6.49
C ASP A 153 -24.87 -28.07 5.39
N ASN A 154 -26.08 -27.52 5.19
CA ASN A 154 -27.04 -27.77 4.10
C ASN A 154 -28.28 -28.62 4.46
N VAL A 155 -29.16 -28.07 5.30
CA VAL A 155 -30.60 -28.05 4.97
C VAL A 155 -31.16 -26.67 5.27
N SER A 156 -30.87 -25.72 4.38
CA SER A 156 -31.70 -24.54 4.19
C SER A 156 -33.00 -24.97 3.49
N VAL A 157 -34.00 -25.38 4.27
CA VAL A 157 -35.39 -25.37 3.80
C VAL A 157 -36.19 -24.40 4.66
N SER A 158 -36.48 -23.28 4.01
CA SER A 158 -37.46 -22.27 4.37
C SER A 158 -38.60 -22.81 5.24
N SER A 159 -38.53 -22.50 6.53
CA SER A 159 -39.73 -22.32 7.36
C SER A 159 -39.51 -21.12 8.27
N ARG A 160 -39.73 -19.92 7.70
CA ARG A 160 -40.17 -18.77 8.49
C ARG A 160 -41.52 -19.13 9.11
N ARG A 161 -41.50 -19.83 10.24
CA ARG A 161 -42.63 -19.88 11.17
C ARG A 161 -42.11 -19.48 12.54
N ARG A 162 -42.36 -18.21 12.90
CA ARG A 162 -42.23 -17.71 14.26
C ARG A 162 -43.00 -18.66 15.19
N SER A 163 -42.30 -19.45 15.98
CA SER A 163 -42.84 -19.97 17.25
C SER A 163 -42.36 -19.04 18.34
N ILE A 164 -43.04 -17.89 18.45
CA ILE A 164 -43.05 -17.10 19.67
C ILE A 164 -43.79 -17.97 20.68
N ALA A 165 -43.09 -18.44 21.71
CA ALA A 165 -43.77 -18.92 22.90
C ALA A 165 -44.59 -17.73 23.44
N PRO A 166 -45.88 -17.87 23.78
CA PRO A 166 -46.59 -16.80 24.43
C PRO A 166 -45.97 -16.63 25.82
N LEU A 167 -45.14 -15.60 25.97
CA LEU A 167 -44.77 -15.06 27.26
C LEU A 167 -46.07 -14.52 27.89
N PRO A 168 -46.30 -14.73 29.19
CA PRO A 168 -47.43 -14.12 29.88
C PRO A 168 -47.38 -12.61 29.67
N ALA A 169 -48.50 -12.06 29.23
CA ALA A 169 -48.68 -10.64 28.95
C ALA A 169 -48.70 -9.89 30.28
N ASP A 170 -47.52 -9.53 30.79
CA ASP A 170 -47.27 -8.46 31.76
C ASP A 170 -45.74 -8.35 31.97
N ASP A 171 -45.01 -8.06 30.91
CA ASP A 171 -43.67 -7.50 31.03
C ASP A 171 -43.51 -6.47 29.91
N ILE A 172 -43.45 -5.20 30.31
CA ILE A 172 -43.10 -4.09 29.46
C ILE A 172 -41.69 -4.38 28.95
N LEU A 173 -41.60 -4.93 27.74
CA LEU A 173 -40.32 -5.12 27.06
C LEU A 173 -39.75 -3.71 26.87
N SER A 174 -38.79 -3.35 27.73
CA SER A 174 -38.07 -2.08 27.63
C SER A 174 -37.57 -1.94 26.20
N GLU A 175 -38.02 -0.88 25.51
CA GLU A 175 -37.53 -0.52 24.20
C GLU A 175 -36.00 -0.60 24.21
N LEU A 176 -35.44 -1.36 23.26
CA LEU A 176 -34.01 -1.34 23.01
C LEU A 176 -33.60 0.13 22.90
N PRO A 177 -32.52 0.56 23.58
CA PRO A 177 -32.06 1.93 23.46
C PRO A 177 -31.91 2.27 21.98
N PRO A 178 -32.38 3.46 21.55
CA PRO A 178 -32.39 3.85 20.15
C PRO A 178 -30.97 3.70 19.59
N GLU A 179 -30.85 3.11 18.39
CA GLU A 179 -29.58 3.05 17.68
C GLU A 179 -28.99 4.46 17.63
N GLU A 180 -27.90 4.69 18.35
CA GLU A 180 -27.12 5.90 18.20
C GLU A 180 -26.65 5.91 16.75
N LYS A 181 -27.27 6.75 15.92
CA LYS A 181 -26.72 7.15 14.63
C LYS A 181 -25.41 7.83 14.94
N GLY A 182 -24.33 7.04 14.95
CA GLY A 182 -22.98 7.51 15.09
C GLY A 182 -22.75 8.56 14.02
N SER A 183 -22.90 9.84 14.41
CA SER A 183 -22.42 10.94 13.62
C SER A 183 -20.90 10.79 13.66
N TYR A 184 -20.35 10.16 12.62
CA TYR A 184 -18.92 10.18 12.37
C TYR A 184 -18.54 11.62 12.01
N SER A 185 -18.52 12.50 13.02
CA SER A 185 -17.89 13.79 12.91
C SER A 185 -16.43 13.50 12.63
N PHE A 186 -15.96 13.85 11.43
CA PHE A 186 -14.54 13.86 11.09
C PHE A 186 -13.83 14.74 12.12
N LYS A 187 -13.32 14.13 13.20
CA LYS A 187 -12.44 14.81 14.13
C LYS A 187 -11.15 15.09 13.35
N PRO A 188 -10.62 16.32 13.38
CA PRO A 188 -9.33 16.60 12.77
C PRO A 188 -8.30 15.64 13.36
N LEU A 189 -7.46 15.08 12.48
CA LEU A 189 -6.38 14.17 12.86
C LEU A 189 -5.51 14.83 13.93
N ASP A 190 -5.46 14.21 15.11
CA ASP A 190 -4.61 14.67 16.21
C ASP A 190 -3.13 14.62 15.75
N PRO A 191 -2.39 15.73 15.81
CA PRO A 191 -0.98 15.78 15.41
C PRO A 191 -0.11 14.81 16.21
N GLN A 192 -0.49 14.47 17.45
CA GLN A 192 0.23 13.48 18.24
C GLN A 192 0.07 12.07 17.67
N HIS A 193 -1.16 11.74 17.24
CA HIS A 193 -1.45 10.47 16.59
C HIS A 193 -0.70 10.35 15.25
N MET A 194 -0.65 11.43 14.47
CA MET A 194 0.13 11.48 13.23
C MET A 194 1.62 11.27 13.49
N LYS A 195 2.19 11.94 14.51
CA LYS A 195 3.60 11.76 14.90
C LYS A 195 3.90 10.31 15.29
N ALA A 196 3.02 9.67 16.06
CA ALA A 196 3.17 8.28 16.45
C ALA A 196 3.13 7.32 15.24
N LEU A 197 2.22 7.56 14.28
CA LEU A 197 2.12 6.77 13.06
C LEU A 197 3.35 6.93 12.16
N ILE A 198 3.87 8.16 12.01
CA ILE A 198 5.09 8.43 11.26
C ILE A 198 6.28 7.74 11.91
N TRP A 199 6.42 7.86 13.24
CA TRP A 199 7.50 7.19 13.97
C TRP A 199 7.42 5.67 13.85
N LYS A 200 6.22 5.10 13.94
CA LYS A 200 5.98 3.66 13.73
C LYS A 200 6.42 3.22 12.34
N ASN A 201 6.01 3.96 11.30
CA ASN A 201 6.36 3.65 9.92
C ASN A 201 7.87 3.82 9.66
N PHE A 202 8.50 4.82 10.27
CA PHE A 202 9.95 5.03 10.19
C PHE A 202 10.72 3.86 10.80
N LEU A 203 10.35 3.42 12.02
CA LEU A 203 10.96 2.27 12.67
C LEU A 203 10.75 0.98 11.87
N TRP A 204 9.57 0.79 11.28
CA TRP A 204 9.29 -0.36 10.42
C TRP A 204 10.19 -0.37 9.18
N MET A 205 10.35 0.79 8.53
CA MET A 205 11.22 0.94 7.37
C MET A 205 12.70 0.74 7.71
N TRP A 206 13.17 1.28 8.83
CA TRP A 206 14.56 1.11 9.30
C TRP A 206 14.90 -0.35 9.62
N ARG A 207 13.95 -1.09 10.20
CA ARG A 207 14.11 -2.53 10.49
C ARG A 207 14.05 -3.40 9.22
N ASN A 208 13.46 -2.90 8.13
CA ASN A 208 13.36 -3.57 6.83
C ASN A 208 14.34 -3.00 5.81
N VAL A 209 15.64 -3.08 6.12
CA VAL A 209 16.75 -2.54 5.30
C VAL A 209 16.67 -2.98 3.84
N GLY A 210 16.26 -4.23 3.56
CA GLY A 210 16.15 -4.74 2.19
C GLY A 210 15.12 -3.98 1.34
N VAL A 211 13.95 -3.67 1.91
CA VAL A 211 12.91 -2.88 1.23
C VAL A 211 13.37 -1.44 1.04
N MET A 212 14.01 -0.86 2.05
CA MET A 212 14.55 0.50 1.97
C MET A 212 15.62 0.63 0.88
N LEU A 213 16.54 -0.33 0.80
CA LEU A 213 17.58 -0.36 -0.22
C LEU A 213 16.97 -0.45 -1.62
N PHE A 214 15.96 -1.30 -1.82
CA PHE A 214 15.27 -1.42 -3.11
C PHE A 214 14.63 -0.10 -3.54
N ILE A 215 13.92 0.58 -2.63
CA ILE A 215 13.24 1.86 -2.90
C ILE A 215 14.24 2.95 -3.30
N ILE A 216 15.45 2.96 -2.73
CA ILE A 216 16.46 3.99 -3.00
C ILE A 216 17.31 3.65 -4.22
N VAL A 217 17.75 2.39 -4.35
CA VAL A 217 18.68 1.97 -5.40
C VAL A 217 18.03 1.97 -6.77
N LEU A 218 16.75 1.58 -6.86
CA LEU A 218 16.06 1.49 -8.15
C LEU A 218 15.96 2.84 -8.87
N PRO A 219 15.49 3.94 -8.25
CA PRO A 219 15.49 5.27 -8.88
C PRO A 219 16.88 5.78 -9.23
N VAL A 220 17.87 5.53 -8.36
CA VAL A 220 19.26 5.93 -8.62
C VAL A 220 19.80 5.21 -9.86
N MET A 221 19.58 3.90 -9.95
CA MET A 221 19.99 3.08 -11.09
C MET A 221 19.29 3.52 -12.37
N GLN A 222 17.98 3.80 -12.32
CA GLN A 222 17.23 4.36 -13.45
C GLN A 222 17.79 5.70 -13.92
N THR A 223 18.12 6.60 -12.98
CA THR A 223 18.69 7.92 -13.30
C THR A 223 20.06 7.77 -13.96
N ILE A 224 20.91 6.87 -13.45
CA ILE A 224 22.22 6.58 -14.04
C ILE A 224 22.07 6.03 -15.46
N LEU A 225 21.18 5.06 -15.66
CA LEU A 225 20.92 4.50 -17.00
C LEU A 225 20.42 5.57 -17.97
N PHE A 226 19.50 6.43 -17.54
CA PHE A 226 18.99 7.52 -18.37
C PHE A 226 20.12 8.48 -18.80
N CYS A 227 20.98 8.88 -17.87
CA CYS A 227 22.14 9.74 -18.17
C CYS A 227 23.17 9.04 -19.08
N LEU A 228 23.36 7.73 -18.95
CA LEU A 228 24.24 6.97 -19.84
C LEU A 228 23.66 6.80 -21.24
N SER A 229 22.34 6.61 -21.36
CA SER A 229 21.66 6.40 -22.64
C SER A 229 21.57 7.66 -23.50
N ILE A 230 21.34 8.83 -22.90
CA ILE A 230 21.31 10.10 -23.66
C ILE A 230 22.71 10.55 -24.07
N GLY A 231 23.73 10.19 -23.29
CA GLY A 231 25.10 10.61 -23.53
C GLY A 231 25.36 12.06 -23.09
N ARG A 232 26.58 12.54 -23.34
CA ARG A 232 26.98 13.92 -23.11
C ARG A 232 27.01 14.68 -24.42
N ASP A 233 26.98 16.01 -24.36
CA ASP A 233 27.18 16.85 -25.55
C ASP A 233 28.50 16.49 -26.24
N PRO A 234 28.51 16.37 -27.58
CA PRO A 234 29.71 16.04 -28.33
C PRO A 234 30.70 17.22 -28.31
N ILE A 235 31.96 16.94 -27.98
CA ILE A 235 33.06 17.90 -27.95
C ILE A 235 34.10 17.56 -29.03
N ASN A 236 34.84 18.55 -29.54
CA ASN A 236 35.91 18.38 -30.54
C ASN A 236 35.43 17.84 -31.90
N LEU A 237 34.30 18.33 -32.39
CA LEU A 237 33.83 18.02 -33.74
C LEU A 237 34.59 18.88 -34.76
N ASN A 238 35.23 18.22 -35.74
CA ASN A 238 35.92 18.88 -36.84
C ASN A 238 34.92 19.35 -37.90
N LEU A 239 34.92 20.65 -38.21
CA LEU A 239 34.06 21.28 -39.21
C LEU A 239 34.93 21.92 -40.31
N ALA A 240 34.68 21.54 -41.56
CA ALA A 240 35.27 22.19 -42.72
C ALA A 240 34.46 23.47 -43.05
N ILE A 241 35.13 24.58 -43.29
CA ILE A 241 34.50 25.87 -43.54
C ILE A 241 34.99 26.45 -44.84
N VAL A 242 34.04 26.89 -45.66
CA VAL A 242 34.25 27.69 -46.85
C VAL A 242 33.50 28.99 -46.67
N ASN A 243 34.20 30.10 -46.77
CA ASN A 243 33.59 31.41 -46.59
C ASN A 243 33.89 32.32 -47.77
N HIS A 244 32.96 32.37 -48.72
CA HIS A 244 33.09 33.18 -49.93
C HIS A 244 32.86 34.68 -49.69
N GLU A 245 32.48 35.12 -48.48
CA GLU A 245 32.44 36.55 -48.13
C GLU A 245 33.84 37.15 -47.95
N LEU A 246 34.82 36.30 -47.65
CA LEU A 246 36.23 36.68 -47.72
C LEU A 246 36.66 36.53 -49.17
N ASN A 247 37.33 37.54 -49.73
CA ASN A 247 37.83 37.53 -51.11
C ASN A 247 39.00 36.53 -51.26
N ASN A 248 38.74 35.23 -51.10
CA ASN A 248 39.65 34.07 -51.21
C ASN A 248 41.03 34.31 -50.57
N SER A 249 41.06 35.16 -49.56
CA SER A 249 42.25 35.51 -48.81
C SER A 249 42.07 34.78 -47.50
N MET A 250 43.03 33.92 -47.17
CA MET A 250 43.18 33.20 -45.89
C MET A 250 43.40 34.19 -44.72
N GLU A 251 42.74 35.34 -44.75
CA GLU A 251 42.75 36.34 -43.71
C GLU A 251 41.88 35.84 -42.55
N PRO A 252 42.42 35.85 -41.32
CA PRO A 252 41.62 35.48 -40.16
C PRO A 252 40.44 36.45 -40.02
N CYS A 253 39.27 35.90 -39.68
CA CYS A 253 38.09 36.68 -39.35
C CYS A 253 38.37 37.66 -38.19
N ILE A 254 38.61 38.94 -38.50
CA ILE A 254 38.81 39.97 -37.48
C ILE A 254 37.45 40.38 -36.92
N ILE A 255 37.20 40.07 -35.65
CA ILE A 255 35.96 40.43 -34.97
C ILE A 255 36.23 41.61 -34.05
N THR A 256 35.60 42.75 -34.33
CA THR A 256 35.50 43.86 -33.39
C THR A 256 34.29 43.66 -32.48
N ASN A 257 34.42 44.04 -31.21
CA ASN A 257 33.35 43.92 -30.21
C ASN A 257 32.24 44.99 -30.37
N ASP A 258 32.30 45.78 -31.44
CA ASP A 258 31.35 46.87 -31.69
C ASP A 258 30.08 46.34 -32.36
N CYS A 259 28.91 46.91 -32.06
CA CYS A 259 27.66 46.59 -32.77
C CYS A 259 27.62 47.10 -34.23
N ASN A 260 28.74 47.58 -34.76
CA ASN A 260 28.84 48.06 -36.14
C ASN A 260 28.96 46.91 -37.13
N TYR A 261 28.29 47.06 -38.28
CA TYR A 261 28.28 46.13 -39.42
C TYR A 261 29.66 45.90 -40.09
N GLN A 262 30.74 46.45 -39.52
CA GLN A 262 32.11 46.22 -40.00
C GLN A 262 32.59 44.78 -39.74
N SER A 263 32.06 44.10 -38.70
CA SER A 263 32.33 42.67 -38.53
C SER A 263 31.27 41.86 -39.27
N ARG A 264 31.70 41.13 -40.32
CA ARG A 264 30.85 40.20 -41.08
C ARG A 264 30.16 39.20 -40.15
N TRP A 265 28.89 38.89 -40.42
CA TRP A 265 28.09 38.01 -39.56
C TRP A 265 28.53 36.55 -39.64
N SER A 266 29.04 36.11 -40.80
CA SER A 266 29.68 34.80 -40.96
C SER A 266 30.80 34.58 -39.93
N CYS A 267 31.69 35.56 -39.77
CA CYS A 267 32.79 35.51 -38.82
C CYS A 267 32.34 35.42 -37.36
N ARG A 268 31.28 36.14 -36.96
CA ARG A 268 30.73 36.05 -35.60
C ARG A 268 30.15 34.66 -35.32
N PHE A 269 29.48 34.08 -36.30
CA PHE A 269 28.94 32.73 -36.19
C PHE A 269 30.06 31.69 -36.06
N LEU A 270 31.13 31.82 -36.86
CA LEU A 270 32.31 30.94 -36.74
C LEU A 270 32.98 31.03 -35.38
N LYS A 271 33.16 32.23 -34.82
CA LYS A 271 33.67 32.37 -33.45
C LYS A 271 32.77 31.74 -32.40
N HIS A 272 31.45 31.85 -32.57
CA HIS A 272 30.49 31.18 -31.67
C HIS A 272 30.61 29.65 -31.72
N LEU A 273 30.99 29.07 -32.87
CA LEU A 273 31.29 27.65 -32.99
C LEU A 273 32.63 27.31 -32.32
N GLU A 274 33.66 28.13 -32.48
CA GLU A 274 34.95 27.94 -31.81
C GLU A 274 34.81 27.98 -30.27
N ASP A 275 34.02 28.93 -29.74
CA ASP A 275 33.70 29.04 -28.31
C ASP A 275 32.99 27.79 -27.76
N LYS A 276 32.27 27.06 -28.62
CA LYS A 276 31.63 25.78 -28.30
C LYS A 276 32.54 24.55 -28.48
N GLN A 277 33.85 24.75 -28.61
CA GLN A 277 34.86 23.70 -28.77
C GLN A 277 34.74 22.88 -30.06
N PHE A 278 34.27 23.50 -31.15
CA PHE A 278 34.38 22.92 -32.49
C PHE A 278 35.75 23.24 -33.08
N LEU A 279 36.37 22.25 -33.76
CA LEU A 279 37.62 22.48 -34.47
C LEU A 279 37.32 22.93 -35.90
N LEU A 280 37.72 24.14 -36.24
CA LEU A 280 37.41 24.78 -37.52
C LEU A 280 38.59 24.65 -38.49
N SER A 281 38.38 24.02 -39.66
CA SER A 281 39.36 23.94 -40.75
C SER A 281 38.86 24.71 -41.98
N HIS A 282 39.63 25.71 -42.39
CA HIS A 282 39.25 26.61 -43.48
C HIS A 282 39.73 26.08 -44.84
N PHE A 283 38.88 26.22 -45.86
CA PHE A 283 39.12 25.84 -47.26
C PHE A 283 38.64 26.95 -48.21
N ASP A 284 39.28 27.07 -49.37
CA ASP A 284 38.91 28.05 -50.39
C ASP A 284 37.76 27.56 -51.29
N ASP A 285 37.77 26.26 -51.61
CA ASP A 285 36.81 25.64 -52.52
C ASP A 285 35.80 24.73 -51.79
N GLU A 286 34.52 24.84 -52.14
CA GLU A 286 33.44 23.98 -51.63
C GLU A 286 33.67 22.50 -51.97
N ALA A 287 34.31 22.22 -53.10
CA ALA A 287 34.64 20.86 -53.51
C ALA A 287 35.63 20.18 -52.55
N ASP A 288 36.65 20.91 -52.10
CA ASP A 288 37.70 20.40 -51.20
C ASP A 288 37.16 20.18 -49.78
N ALA A 289 36.32 21.10 -49.29
CA ALA A 289 35.64 20.94 -48.02
C ALA A 289 34.71 19.72 -48.01
N ASN A 290 33.93 19.54 -49.08
CA ASN A 290 33.05 18.38 -49.24
C ASN A 290 33.83 17.06 -49.38
N ASP A 291 35.02 17.09 -49.98
CA ASP A 291 35.90 15.94 -50.04
C ASP A 291 36.44 15.53 -48.65
N GLN A 292 36.70 16.49 -47.74
CA GLN A 292 37.06 16.16 -46.35
C GLN A 292 35.94 15.47 -45.58
N VAL A 293 34.68 15.86 -45.84
CA VAL A 293 33.50 15.22 -45.25
C VAL A 293 33.36 13.79 -45.76
N LYS A 294 33.44 13.59 -47.09
CA LYS A 294 33.40 12.25 -47.72
C LYS A 294 34.54 11.33 -47.27
N LYS A 295 35.69 11.89 -46.89
CA LYS A 295 36.85 11.14 -46.36
C LYS A 295 36.76 10.89 -44.85
N GLY A 296 35.71 11.35 -44.18
CA GLY A 296 35.52 11.20 -42.72
C GLY A 296 36.51 12.01 -41.87
N LYS A 297 37.16 13.03 -42.45
CA LYS A 297 38.12 13.90 -41.73
C LYS A 297 37.43 15.09 -41.05
N ALA A 298 36.30 15.52 -41.62
CA ALA A 298 35.40 16.51 -41.05
C ALA A 298 33.99 15.91 -40.93
N TRP A 299 33.25 16.31 -39.90
CA TRP A 299 31.87 15.87 -39.65
C TRP A 299 30.86 16.60 -40.52
N ALA A 300 31.15 17.86 -40.84
CA ALA A 300 30.34 18.69 -41.72
C ALA A 300 31.21 19.68 -42.50
N ALA A 301 30.73 20.08 -43.67
CA ALA A 301 31.23 21.24 -44.41
C ALA A 301 30.17 22.34 -44.38
N LEU A 302 30.59 23.55 -44.02
CA LEU A 302 29.79 24.77 -43.99
C LEU A 302 30.25 25.68 -45.13
N SER A 303 29.34 26.10 -46.01
CA SER A 303 29.66 27.06 -47.08
C SER A 303 28.83 28.34 -46.95
N PHE A 304 29.50 29.47 -46.79
CA PHE A 304 28.90 30.80 -46.79
C PHE A 304 29.03 31.44 -48.18
N PRO A 305 27.93 31.96 -48.76
CA PRO A 305 27.98 32.69 -50.02
C PRO A 305 28.65 34.07 -49.89
N SER A 306 29.01 34.69 -51.01
CA SER A 306 29.80 35.93 -51.06
C SER A 306 29.14 37.18 -50.49
N ASN A 307 27.81 37.26 -50.52
CA ASN A 307 27.04 38.41 -50.01
C ASN A 307 26.16 38.03 -48.81
N TYR A 308 26.59 37.08 -47.98
CA TYR A 308 25.78 36.51 -46.90
C TYR A 308 25.27 37.54 -45.88
N THR A 309 26.13 38.42 -45.39
CA THR A 309 25.87 39.39 -44.33
C THR A 309 24.88 40.45 -44.81
N GLU A 310 25.09 41.01 -45.99
CA GLU A 310 24.18 41.99 -46.60
C GLU A 310 22.82 41.38 -46.92
N SER A 311 22.82 40.16 -47.46
CA SER A 311 21.60 39.44 -47.82
C SER A 311 20.79 39.05 -46.58
N LEU A 312 21.45 38.60 -45.51
CA LEU A 312 20.81 38.27 -44.24
C LEU A 312 20.24 39.52 -43.55
N LEU A 313 20.96 40.65 -43.63
CA LEU A 313 20.47 41.95 -43.15
C LEU A 313 19.20 42.37 -43.91
N ALA A 314 19.25 42.36 -45.24
CA ALA A 314 18.10 42.69 -46.09
C ALA A 314 16.89 41.81 -45.75
N ARG A 315 17.11 40.51 -45.51
CA ARG A 315 16.06 39.56 -45.10
C ARG A 315 15.49 39.86 -43.70
N ILE A 316 16.31 40.33 -42.76
CA ILE A 316 15.84 40.72 -41.41
C ILE A 316 15.02 42.02 -41.48
N GLU A 317 15.44 42.98 -42.29
CA GLU A 317 14.77 44.29 -42.40
C GLU A 317 13.48 44.24 -43.23
N GLN A 318 13.51 43.56 -44.37
CA GLN A 318 12.42 43.54 -45.35
C GLN A 318 11.51 42.32 -45.18
N GLY A 319 11.93 41.31 -44.40
CA GLY A 319 11.13 40.14 -44.08
C GLY A 319 10.70 39.36 -45.34
N LYS A 320 9.41 39.41 -45.65
CA LYS A 320 8.81 38.69 -46.80
C LYS A 320 8.93 39.42 -48.13
N ASP A 321 9.27 40.71 -48.11
CA ASP A 321 9.34 41.55 -49.30
C ASP A 321 10.75 41.62 -49.92
N VAL A 322 11.68 40.81 -49.40
CA VAL A 322 13.07 40.73 -49.87
C VAL A 322 13.14 40.15 -51.29
N ASP A 323 14.10 40.63 -52.08
CA ASP A 323 14.35 40.11 -53.43
C ASP A 323 14.82 38.65 -53.38
N ASN A 324 14.48 37.88 -54.42
CA ASN A 324 14.78 36.45 -54.47
C ASN A 324 16.30 36.15 -54.48
N ALA A 325 17.12 37.10 -54.97
CA ALA A 325 18.58 36.94 -54.96
C ALA A 325 19.13 37.07 -53.53
N SER A 326 18.77 38.13 -52.79
CA SER A 326 19.13 38.25 -51.37
C SER A 326 18.52 37.13 -50.51
N ALA A 327 17.34 36.62 -50.86
CA ALA A 327 16.78 35.46 -50.16
C ALA A 327 17.68 34.22 -50.30
N MET A 328 18.20 33.95 -51.50
CA MET A 328 19.10 32.82 -51.77
C MET A 328 20.49 33.01 -51.14
N PHE A 329 21.07 34.21 -51.21
CA PHE A 329 22.39 34.48 -50.63
C PHE A 329 22.36 34.64 -49.11
N ALA A 330 21.19 34.77 -48.47
CA ALA A 330 21.05 34.74 -47.02
C ALA A 330 21.08 33.33 -46.42
N ASP A 331 20.94 32.28 -47.24
CA ASP A 331 21.04 30.89 -46.80
C ASP A 331 22.49 30.40 -46.96
N PHE A 332 23.00 29.67 -45.98
CA PHE A 332 24.29 28.99 -46.04
C PHE A 332 24.07 27.48 -46.15
N SER A 333 24.96 26.77 -46.86
CA SER A 333 24.83 25.32 -47.06
C SER A 333 25.58 24.55 -45.98
N VAL A 334 25.02 23.42 -45.56
CA VAL A 334 25.65 22.47 -44.65
C VAL A 334 25.63 21.10 -45.31
N ALA A 335 26.80 20.58 -45.65
CA ALA A 335 26.96 19.22 -46.12
C ALA A 335 27.44 18.34 -44.97
N LEU A 336 26.59 17.41 -44.54
CA LEU A 336 26.91 16.37 -43.57
C LEU A 336 27.20 15.07 -44.30
N ASP A 337 28.04 14.22 -43.72
CA ASP A 337 28.18 12.84 -44.18
C ASP A 337 26.89 12.09 -43.86
N MET A 338 25.92 12.12 -44.78
CA MET A 338 24.73 11.28 -44.71
C MET A 338 25.06 9.93 -45.34
N SER A 339 25.76 9.09 -44.57
CA SER A 339 25.86 7.64 -44.81
C SER A 339 24.53 6.94 -44.56
#